data_AF-A0A4S2RZ35-F1
#
_entry.id   AF-A0A4S2RZ35-F1
#
_cell.length_a   1.000
_cell.length_b   1.000
_cell.length_c   1.000
_cell.angle_alpha   90.00
_cell.angle_beta   90.00
_cell.angle_gamma   90.00
#
_symmetry.space_group_name_H-M   'P 1'
#
loop_
_entity.id
_entity.type
_entity.pdbx_description
1 polymer ?
#
loop_
_entity_poly.entity_id
_entity_poly.type
_entity_poly.pdbx_seq_one_letter_code
_entity_poly.pdbx_strand_id
1 'polypeptide(L)'
;MRASRKLTPSRLGPRDVLHVGSAGLRSRPMRVFLSALGIAIGIATMIAVVGVSSSSQAELLRELDKLGTNMLVATPGQSMFSGQDTKLPKEAPGMISRIEGVESVGTTGDVAQSVRRSENIPKEETGGIGLKATKDDLLEVLRARMQKGTWLNGATGRYPSVVLGNVSAERLGITEPGQQVFIGGRYFTVIGILDPVPLAPEIERSALIGWEAAEQLLGFDGHPTAVYERSADDRVAAVRSLIAPTANPQSPSTVSVTDPSAALQAKAATEGAFSTLLLGLGGIALLVGGVGVANTMIISVLERRHEIGLRRSLGATKGQVRIQFVTESLLLSGLGGLAGIALGAAATAAYARSGDLPWVVPLWAVTGGFASTLAIGTLAGLYPAVRAARLSPTLALQAG
;
A
#
# COMPACT_ATOMS: atom_id res chain seq x y z
N MET A 1 42.34 -45.23 50.75
CA MET A 1 41.45 -44.07 50.51
C MET A 1 40.96 -44.13 49.07
N ARG A 2 39.68 -44.49 48.83
CA ARG A 2 39.11 -44.50 47.46
C ARG A 2 38.69 -43.08 47.09
N ALA A 3 39.27 -42.55 46.02
CA ALA A 3 38.92 -41.26 45.46
C ALA A 3 37.43 -41.21 45.11
N SER A 4 36.69 -40.31 45.75
CA SER A 4 35.29 -40.05 45.46
C SER A 4 35.18 -39.43 44.06
N ARG A 5 34.88 -40.27 43.06
CA ARG A 5 34.56 -39.83 41.69
C ARG A 5 33.28 -39.00 41.79
N LYS A 6 33.39 -37.67 41.69
CA LYS A 6 32.23 -36.78 41.57
C LYS A 6 31.41 -37.24 40.35
N LEU A 7 30.23 -37.81 40.61
CA LEU A 7 29.30 -38.22 39.57
C LEU A 7 28.80 -36.96 38.85
N THR A 8 29.30 -36.72 37.63
CA THR A 8 28.74 -35.72 36.73
C THR A 8 27.48 -36.27 36.06
N PRO A 9 26.34 -35.57 36.12
CA PRO A 9 25.12 -36.03 35.45
C PRO A 9 25.34 -36.13 33.94
N SER A 10 24.81 -37.18 33.31
CA SER A 10 24.94 -37.35 31.87
C SER A 10 24.24 -36.21 31.13
N ARG A 11 24.94 -35.63 30.16
CA ARG A 11 24.37 -34.62 29.26
C ARG A 11 23.84 -35.34 28.03
N LEU A 12 22.60 -35.07 27.64
CA LEU A 12 22.05 -35.57 26.39
C LEU A 12 22.75 -34.84 25.23
N GLY A 13 23.18 -35.56 24.20
CA GLY A 13 23.68 -34.95 22.98
C GLY A 13 22.56 -34.21 22.23
N PRO A 14 22.87 -33.27 21.32
CA PRO A 14 21.86 -32.56 20.53
C PRO A 14 20.95 -33.49 19.72
N ARG A 15 21.52 -34.58 19.18
CA ARG A 15 20.77 -35.62 18.47
C ARG A 15 19.82 -36.38 19.40
N ASP A 16 20.25 -36.69 20.62
CA ASP A 16 19.41 -37.38 21.60
C ASP A 16 18.26 -36.49 22.05
N VAL A 17 18.51 -35.19 22.25
CA VAL A 17 17.46 -34.21 22.59
C VAL A 17 16.41 -34.12 21.49
N LEU A 18 16.82 -34.03 20.22
CA LEU A 18 15.90 -34.03 19.09
C LEU A 18 15.13 -35.35 18.97
N HIS A 19 15.81 -36.49 19.11
CA HIS A 19 15.16 -37.79 19.03
C HIS A 19 14.10 -37.96 20.13
N VAL A 20 14.46 -37.66 21.38
CA VAL A 20 13.57 -37.77 22.54
C VAL A 20 12.42 -36.75 22.50
N GLY A 21 12.67 -35.54 21.99
CA GLY A 21 11.64 -34.51 21.77
C GLY A 21 10.68 -34.86 20.63
N SER A 22 11.17 -35.47 19.55
CA SER A 22 10.35 -35.87 18.40
C SER A 22 9.43 -37.07 18.66
N ALA A 23 9.78 -37.91 19.64
CA ALA A 23 9.01 -39.13 19.96
C ALA A 23 7.59 -38.81 20.43
N GLY A 24 7.38 -37.70 21.16
CA GLY A 24 6.05 -37.27 21.62
C GLY A 24 5.14 -36.83 20.47
N LEU A 25 5.71 -36.26 19.41
CA LEU A 25 4.96 -35.80 18.24
C LEU A 25 4.36 -36.97 17.42
N ARG A 26 5.02 -38.13 17.40
CA ARG A 26 4.60 -39.30 16.61
C ARG A 26 3.48 -40.11 17.24
N SER A 27 3.33 -40.09 18.56
CA SER A 27 2.35 -40.93 19.25
C SER A 27 0.91 -40.42 19.11
N ARG A 28 0.72 -39.12 18.84
CA ARG A 28 -0.61 -38.47 18.80
C ARG A 28 -0.71 -37.43 17.67
N PRO A 29 -0.75 -37.87 16.40
CA PRO A 29 -0.62 -36.99 15.24
C PRO A 29 -1.76 -35.97 15.11
N MET A 30 -3.01 -36.34 15.42
CA MET A 30 -4.17 -35.44 15.29
C MET A 30 -4.03 -34.19 16.16
N ARG A 31 -3.54 -34.37 17.38
CA ARG A 31 -3.37 -33.30 18.36
C ARG A 31 -2.24 -32.35 17.97
N VAL A 32 -1.13 -32.92 17.54
CA VAL A 32 0.02 -32.21 17.01
C VAL A 32 -0.40 -31.36 15.82
N PHE A 33 -1.17 -31.96 14.90
CA PHE A 33 -1.73 -31.26 13.77
C PHE A 33 -2.62 -30.08 14.19
N LEU A 34 -3.61 -30.30 15.07
CA LEU A 34 -4.52 -29.24 15.55
C LEU A 34 -3.78 -28.09 16.25
N SER A 35 -2.73 -28.40 17.02
CA SER A 35 -1.93 -27.38 17.71
C SER A 35 -1.02 -26.61 16.75
N ALA A 36 -0.36 -27.33 15.83
CA ALA A 36 0.44 -26.71 14.78
C ALA A 36 -0.43 -25.86 13.85
N LEU A 37 -1.68 -26.28 13.59
CA LEU A 37 -2.65 -25.54 12.78
C LEU A 37 -3.03 -24.21 13.42
N GLY A 38 -3.29 -24.17 14.73
CA GLY A 38 -3.57 -22.91 15.43
C GLY A 38 -2.42 -21.90 15.33
N ILE A 39 -1.17 -22.38 15.50
CA ILE A 39 0.03 -21.56 15.30
C ILE A 39 0.15 -21.12 13.84
N ALA A 40 -0.03 -22.05 12.90
CA ALA A 40 0.11 -21.79 11.48
C ALA A 40 -0.92 -20.75 11.01
N ILE A 41 -2.17 -20.83 11.46
CA ILE A 41 -3.20 -19.83 11.15
C ILE A 41 -2.86 -18.47 11.74
N GLY A 42 -2.37 -18.41 12.99
CA GLY A 42 -1.95 -17.16 13.62
C GLY A 42 -0.83 -16.46 12.83
N ILE A 43 0.21 -17.21 12.47
CA ILE A 43 1.31 -16.68 11.66
C ILE A 43 0.89 -16.40 10.22
N ALA A 44 0.10 -17.26 9.59
CA ALA A 44 -0.41 -17.02 8.25
C ALA A 44 -1.20 -15.73 8.19
N THR A 45 -2.08 -15.48 9.16
CA THR A 45 -2.85 -14.22 9.26
C THR A 45 -1.91 -13.03 9.40
N MET A 46 -0.92 -13.08 10.29
CA MET A 46 0.04 -11.99 10.47
C MET A 46 0.83 -11.70 9.18
N ILE A 47 1.38 -12.73 8.55
CA ILE A 47 2.16 -12.62 7.31
C ILE A 47 1.28 -12.13 6.16
N ALA A 48 0.06 -12.66 6.03
CA ALA A 48 -0.87 -12.26 4.99
C ALA A 48 -1.24 -10.79 5.13
N VAL A 49 -1.61 -10.35 6.32
CA VAL A 49 -1.95 -8.95 6.63
C VAL A 49 -0.81 -8.01 6.27
N VAL A 50 0.40 -8.29 6.78
CA VAL A 50 1.55 -7.41 6.55
C VAL A 50 1.96 -7.44 5.08
N GLY A 51 1.92 -8.62 4.45
CA GLY A 51 2.24 -8.79 3.03
C GLY A 51 1.25 -8.09 2.11
N VAL A 52 -0.06 -8.20 2.39
CA VAL A 52 -1.13 -7.50 1.65
C VAL A 52 -0.91 -5.98 1.73
N SER A 53 -0.75 -5.45 2.95
CA SER A 53 -0.51 -4.04 3.18
C SER A 53 0.80 -3.55 2.50
N SER A 54 1.88 -4.33 2.60
CA SER A 54 3.16 -3.98 1.97
C SER A 54 3.08 -4.02 0.44
N SER A 55 2.28 -4.94 -0.12
CA SER A 55 2.05 -5.06 -1.56
C SER A 55 1.24 -3.88 -2.10
N SER A 56 0.19 -3.46 -1.38
CA SER A 56 -0.59 -2.25 -1.72
C SER A 56 0.26 -0.98 -1.63
N GLN A 57 1.04 -0.84 -0.54
CA GLN A 57 1.92 0.30 -0.37
C GLN A 57 2.98 0.36 -1.47
N ALA A 58 3.55 -0.79 -1.85
CA ALA A 58 4.55 -0.87 -2.91
C ALA A 58 3.97 -0.51 -4.29
N GLU A 59 2.70 -0.81 -4.57
CA GLU A 59 2.06 -0.34 -5.81
C GLU A 59 1.86 1.16 -5.79
N LEU A 60 1.37 1.71 -4.68
CA LEU A 60 1.16 3.15 -4.57
C LEU A 60 2.48 3.93 -4.67
N LEU A 61 3.56 3.42 -4.07
CA LEU A 61 4.90 4.00 -4.23
C LEU A 61 5.38 3.91 -5.68
N ARG A 62 5.16 2.78 -6.37
CA ARG A 62 5.48 2.65 -7.79
C ARG A 62 4.67 3.61 -8.67
N GLU A 63 3.41 3.85 -8.33
CA GLU A 63 2.56 4.83 -9.00
C GLU A 63 3.10 6.26 -8.78
N LEU A 64 3.46 6.60 -7.54
CA LEU A 64 4.14 7.86 -7.21
C LEU A 64 5.46 8.03 -7.98
N ASP A 65 6.30 7.00 -8.06
CA ASP A 65 7.57 7.04 -8.79
C ASP A 65 7.37 7.30 -10.29
N LYS A 66 6.34 6.69 -10.89
CA LYS A 66 5.98 6.92 -12.31
C LYS A 66 5.47 8.34 -12.54
N LEU A 67 4.60 8.82 -11.65
CA LEU A 67 3.96 10.12 -11.76
C LEU A 67 4.91 11.28 -11.41
N GLY A 68 5.90 11.03 -10.55
CA GLY A 68 6.78 12.03 -9.96
C GLY A 68 6.10 12.85 -8.86
N THR A 69 6.86 13.23 -7.84
CA THR A 69 6.39 14.06 -6.72
C THR A 69 6.73 15.55 -6.90
N ASN A 70 6.99 15.94 -8.15
CA ASN A 70 7.55 17.23 -8.50
C ASN A 70 6.62 18.08 -9.35
N MET A 71 5.32 17.85 -9.26
CA MET A 71 4.31 18.67 -9.92
C MET A 71 3.64 19.58 -8.90
N LEU A 72 3.60 20.88 -9.19
CA LEU A 72 2.77 21.84 -8.47
C LEU A 72 1.75 22.46 -9.41
N VAL A 73 0.62 22.86 -8.84
CA VAL A 73 -0.46 23.50 -9.59
C VAL A 73 -0.78 24.83 -8.95
N ALA A 74 -0.63 25.90 -9.73
CA ALA A 74 -1.03 27.23 -9.35
C ALA A 74 -2.43 27.52 -9.91
N THR A 75 -3.39 27.81 -9.03
CA THR A 75 -4.75 28.21 -9.40
C THR A 75 -5.09 29.55 -8.76
N PRO A 76 -6.03 30.31 -9.31
CA PRO A 76 -6.55 31.48 -8.62
C PRO A 76 -7.21 31.05 -7.30
N GLY A 77 -6.76 31.65 -6.21
CA GLY A 77 -7.38 31.57 -4.90
C GLY A 77 -8.53 32.56 -4.74
N GLN A 78 -9.21 32.49 -3.60
CA GLN A 78 -10.26 33.44 -3.26
C GLN A 78 -9.65 34.69 -2.63
N SER A 79 -10.04 35.87 -3.12
CA SER A 79 -9.71 37.13 -2.47
C SER A 79 -10.40 37.20 -1.11
N MET A 80 -9.63 37.22 -0.02
CA MET A 80 -10.15 37.28 1.36
C MET A 80 -10.99 38.54 1.65
N PHE A 81 -10.88 39.58 0.82
CA PHE A 81 -11.48 40.89 1.09
C PHE A 81 -12.57 41.32 0.12
N SER A 82 -12.65 40.76 -1.09
CA SER A 82 -13.54 41.30 -2.14
C SER A 82 -14.60 40.34 -2.68
N GLY A 83 -14.55 39.04 -2.36
CA GLY A 83 -15.50 38.06 -2.92
C GLY A 83 -15.53 38.01 -4.45
N GLN A 84 -14.55 38.63 -5.12
CA GLN A 84 -14.40 38.62 -6.57
C GLN A 84 -13.46 37.50 -6.99
N ASP A 85 -13.83 36.82 -8.08
CA ASP A 85 -12.99 35.83 -8.75
C ASP A 85 -11.71 36.51 -9.22
N THR A 86 -10.59 36.16 -8.58
CA THR A 86 -9.29 36.64 -9.01
C THR A 86 -8.86 35.84 -10.22
N LYS A 87 -8.30 36.51 -11.23
CA LYS A 87 -7.73 35.86 -12.41
C LYS A 87 -6.22 35.83 -12.29
N LEU A 88 -5.60 34.76 -12.79
CA LEU A 88 -4.14 34.76 -12.95
C LEU A 88 -3.77 35.71 -14.11
N PRO A 89 -2.69 36.48 -13.99
CA PRO A 89 -2.12 37.23 -15.09
C PRO A 89 -1.80 36.31 -16.28
N LYS A 90 -1.92 36.83 -17.51
CA LYS A 90 -1.64 36.05 -18.73
C LYS A 90 -0.16 35.67 -18.82
N GLU A 91 0.69 36.47 -18.18
CA GLU A 91 2.14 36.32 -18.12
C GLU A 91 2.58 35.31 -17.06
N ALA A 92 1.70 34.91 -16.13
CA ALA A 92 2.02 34.03 -15.02
C ALA A 92 2.77 32.74 -15.42
N PRO A 93 2.38 32.02 -16.49
CA PRO A 93 3.10 30.83 -16.93
C PRO A 93 4.55 31.12 -17.34
N GLY A 94 4.77 32.23 -18.05
CA GLY A 94 6.10 32.66 -18.49
C GLY A 94 6.96 33.25 -17.37
N MET A 95 6.35 33.70 -16.27
CA MET A 95 7.06 34.09 -15.06
C MET A 95 7.46 32.87 -14.24
N ILE A 96 6.54 31.90 -14.06
CA ILE A 96 6.79 30.65 -13.34
C ILE A 96 7.90 29.84 -14.02
N SER A 97 7.94 29.78 -15.35
CA SER A 97 8.97 29.05 -16.09
C SER A 97 10.40 29.61 -15.93
N ARG A 98 10.54 30.82 -15.38
CA ARG A 98 11.84 31.45 -15.10
C ARG A 98 12.33 31.23 -13.66
N ILE A 99 11.53 30.59 -12.81
CA ILE A 99 11.96 30.24 -11.46
C ILE A 99 13.05 29.18 -11.57
N GLU A 100 14.17 29.38 -10.86
CA GLU A 100 15.26 28.41 -10.83
C GLU A 100 14.76 27.06 -10.30
N GLY A 101 14.98 26.00 -11.08
CA GLY A 101 14.55 24.64 -10.76
C GLY A 101 13.23 24.22 -11.39
N VAL A 102 12.50 25.12 -12.06
CA VAL A 102 11.35 24.73 -12.90
C VAL A 102 11.87 24.19 -14.22
N GLU A 103 11.43 22.99 -14.59
CA GLU A 103 11.83 22.28 -15.81
C GLU A 103 10.81 22.49 -16.95
N SER A 104 9.52 22.48 -16.62
CA SER A 104 8.44 22.63 -17.60
C SER A 104 7.21 23.28 -16.98
N VAL A 105 6.45 24.01 -17.80
CA VAL A 105 5.20 24.67 -17.40
C VAL A 105 4.15 24.41 -18.47
N GLY A 106 2.94 24.07 -18.03
CA GLY A 106 1.78 23.80 -18.87
C GLY A 106 0.57 24.54 -18.34
N THR A 107 -0.36 24.89 -19.22
CA THR A 107 -1.46 25.78 -18.84
C THR A 107 -2.81 25.28 -19.29
N THR A 108 -3.82 25.56 -18.46
CA THR A 108 -5.21 25.48 -18.86
C THR A 108 -5.97 26.75 -18.49
N GLY A 109 -7.03 27.02 -19.24
CA GLY A 109 -8.01 28.05 -18.94
C GLY A 109 -9.41 27.50 -19.10
N ASP A 110 -10.27 27.72 -18.12
CA ASP A 110 -11.67 27.33 -18.21
C ASP A 110 -12.41 28.20 -19.22
N VAL A 111 -13.15 27.55 -20.11
CA VAL A 111 -13.95 28.20 -21.13
C VAL A 111 -15.41 28.03 -20.75
N ALA A 112 -16.14 29.14 -20.61
CA ALA A 112 -17.54 29.16 -20.16
C ALA A 112 -18.52 28.70 -21.26
N GLN A 113 -18.36 27.48 -21.77
CA GLN A 113 -19.23 26.85 -22.76
C GLN A 113 -19.49 25.39 -22.37
N SER A 114 -20.69 24.88 -22.70
CA SER A 114 -21.02 23.48 -22.47
C SER A 114 -20.50 22.56 -23.58
N VAL A 115 -20.04 21.39 -23.17
CA VAL A 115 -19.65 20.28 -24.06
C VAL A 115 -20.79 19.26 -24.07
N ARG A 116 -21.29 18.94 -25.26
CA ARG A 116 -22.44 18.04 -25.45
C ARG A 116 -22.19 17.11 -26.63
N ARG A 117 -22.92 16.00 -26.67
CA ARG A 117 -22.83 15.04 -27.78
C ARG A 117 -23.46 15.56 -29.07
N SER A 118 -24.52 16.36 -28.97
CA SER A 118 -25.20 16.98 -30.11
C SER A 118 -25.88 18.29 -29.70
N GLU A 119 -26.31 19.07 -30.69
CA GLU A 119 -27.07 20.30 -30.51
C GLU A 119 -28.43 20.08 -29.83
N ASN A 120 -28.98 18.87 -29.96
CA ASN A 120 -30.29 18.48 -29.42
C ASN A 120 -30.32 18.27 -27.90
N ILE A 121 -29.15 18.16 -27.25
CA ILE A 121 -29.06 18.02 -25.79
C ILE A 121 -29.17 19.41 -25.13
N PRO A 122 -30.00 19.63 -24.10
CA PRO A 122 -30.10 20.92 -23.41
C PRO A 122 -28.75 21.43 -22.90
N LYS A 123 -28.53 22.75 -22.85
CA LYS A 123 -27.23 23.34 -22.48
C LYS A 123 -26.86 23.07 -21.02
N GLU A 124 -27.85 22.79 -20.20
CA GLU A 124 -27.78 22.47 -18.77
C GLU A 124 -27.29 21.02 -18.54
N GLU A 125 -27.45 20.15 -19.52
CA GLU A 125 -27.08 18.73 -19.45
C GLU A 125 -25.65 18.50 -19.99
N THR A 126 -24.65 18.93 -19.22
CA THR A 126 -23.23 18.82 -19.61
C THR A 126 -22.58 17.49 -19.23
N GLY A 127 -23.25 16.67 -18.41
CA GLY A 127 -22.66 15.46 -17.83
C GLY A 127 -21.48 15.75 -16.90
N GLY A 128 -21.37 16.99 -16.39
CA GLY A 128 -20.26 17.43 -15.54
C GLY A 128 -18.91 17.44 -16.27
N ILE A 129 -18.93 17.64 -17.59
CA ILE A 129 -17.73 17.77 -18.43
C ILE A 129 -17.37 19.25 -18.54
N GLY A 130 -16.15 19.58 -18.10
CA GLY A 130 -15.59 20.92 -18.27
C GLY A 130 -15.08 21.16 -19.69
N LEU A 131 -14.96 22.41 -20.09
CA LEU A 131 -14.23 22.81 -21.29
C LEU A 131 -13.00 23.60 -20.89
N LYS A 132 -11.84 23.14 -21.31
CA LYS A 132 -10.56 23.78 -21.01
C LYS A 132 -9.82 24.11 -22.30
N ALA A 133 -9.35 25.35 -22.40
CA ALA A 133 -8.34 25.77 -23.35
C ALA A 133 -6.98 25.28 -22.86
N THR A 134 -6.14 24.79 -23.76
CA THR A 134 -4.78 24.36 -23.42
C THR A 134 -3.79 24.63 -24.55
N LYS A 135 -2.50 24.61 -24.22
CA LYS A 135 -1.38 24.69 -25.15
C LYS A 135 -0.82 23.30 -25.42
N ASP A 136 0.14 23.24 -26.34
CA ASP A 136 0.81 22.00 -26.73
C ASP A 136 1.68 21.41 -25.61
N ASP A 137 2.29 22.27 -24.78
CA ASP A 137 3.15 21.93 -23.64
C ASP A 137 2.50 21.09 -22.53
N LEU A 138 1.16 21.16 -22.36
CA LEU A 138 0.49 20.55 -21.21
C LEU A 138 0.69 19.03 -21.15
N LEU A 139 0.71 18.34 -22.30
CA LEU A 139 0.84 16.87 -22.32
C LEU A 139 2.17 16.41 -21.70
N GLU A 140 3.26 17.10 -22.02
CA GLU A 140 4.59 16.82 -21.51
C GLU A 140 4.67 17.09 -20.00
N VAL A 141 4.15 18.24 -19.56
CA VAL A 141 4.12 18.66 -18.16
C VAL A 141 3.32 17.69 -17.31
N LEU A 142 2.18 17.20 -17.80
CA LEU A 142 1.39 16.19 -17.09
C LEU A 142 2.03 14.80 -17.13
N ARG A 143 3.04 14.57 -17.99
CA ARG A 143 3.53 13.23 -18.37
C ARG A 143 2.38 12.32 -18.82
N ALA A 144 1.38 12.90 -19.47
CA ALA A 144 0.19 12.20 -19.92
C ALA A 144 0.46 11.47 -21.24
N ARG A 145 -0.30 10.41 -21.50
CA ARG A 145 -0.22 9.63 -22.75
C ARG A 145 -1.57 9.63 -23.46
N MET A 146 -1.52 9.50 -24.78
CA MET A 146 -2.74 9.31 -25.58
C MET A 146 -3.14 7.85 -25.52
N GLN A 147 -4.37 7.56 -25.10
CA GLN A 147 -4.97 6.25 -25.24
C GLN A 147 -5.24 5.94 -26.72
N LYS A 148 -5.79 6.93 -27.44
CA LYS A 148 -6.09 6.87 -28.88
C LYS A 148 -5.93 8.23 -29.54
N GLY A 149 -5.58 8.23 -30.82
CA GLY A 149 -5.48 9.45 -31.64
C GLY A 149 -4.24 10.29 -31.32
N THR A 150 -4.34 11.61 -31.50
CA THR A 150 -3.22 12.54 -31.41
C THR A 150 -3.52 13.73 -30.50
N TRP A 151 -2.49 14.27 -29.87
CA TRP A 151 -2.58 15.49 -29.07
C TRP A 151 -2.74 16.75 -29.95
N LEU A 152 -3.14 17.86 -29.32
CA LEU A 152 -3.19 19.17 -29.94
C LEU A 152 -1.77 19.66 -30.30
N ASN A 153 -1.64 20.36 -31.42
CA ASN A 153 -0.40 21.03 -31.83
C ASN A 153 -0.74 22.40 -32.44
N GLY A 154 0.28 23.16 -32.86
CA GLY A 154 0.09 24.50 -33.43
C GLY A 154 -0.83 24.55 -34.68
N ALA A 155 -1.01 23.44 -35.39
CA ALA A 155 -1.95 23.36 -36.50
C ALA A 155 -3.35 22.98 -36.01
N THR A 156 -3.49 21.85 -35.30
CA THR A 156 -4.80 21.33 -34.88
C THR A 156 -5.48 22.17 -33.81
N GLY A 157 -4.70 22.87 -32.98
CA GLY A 157 -5.17 23.75 -31.91
C GLY A 157 -5.78 25.08 -32.39
N ARG A 158 -5.66 25.41 -33.69
CA ARG A 158 -6.32 26.57 -34.32
C ARG A 158 -7.70 26.27 -34.86
N TYR A 159 -7.95 24.99 -35.18
CA TYR A 159 -9.20 24.54 -35.77
C TYR A 159 -10.16 24.01 -34.69
N PRO A 160 -11.44 23.75 -35.03
CA PRO A 160 -12.40 23.10 -34.15
C PRO A 160 -12.03 21.63 -33.86
N SER A 161 -10.92 21.41 -33.16
CA SER A 161 -10.40 20.12 -32.74
C SER A 161 -10.46 20.02 -31.22
N VAL A 162 -10.74 18.82 -30.70
CA VAL A 162 -10.83 18.58 -29.27
C VAL A 162 -10.14 17.27 -28.90
N VAL A 163 -9.46 17.26 -27.76
CA VAL A 163 -8.97 16.06 -27.10
C VAL A 163 -9.82 15.83 -25.86
N LEU A 164 -10.29 14.60 -25.65
CA LEU A 164 -11.10 14.27 -24.48
C LEU A 164 -10.23 13.65 -23.39
N GLY A 165 -10.43 14.07 -22.15
CA GLY A 165 -9.99 13.29 -21.00
C GLY A 165 -10.71 11.93 -20.95
N ASN A 166 -10.09 10.93 -20.32
CA ASN A 166 -10.62 9.57 -20.26
C ASN A 166 -12.09 9.51 -19.77
N VAL A 167 -12.37 10.17 -18.63
CA VAL A 167 -13.72 10.20 -18.04
C VAL A 167 -14.71 10.94 -18.93
N SER A 168 -14.29 12.03 -19.57
CA SER A 168 -15.13 12.78 -20.53
C SER A 168 -15.50 11.94 -21.75
N ALA A 169 -14.56 11.17 -22.28
CA ALA A 169 -14.78 10.28 -23.42
C ALA A 169 -15.79 9.17 -23.07
N GLU A 170 -15.63 8.53 -21.91
CA GLU A 170 -16.57 7.53 -21.39
C GLU A 170 -17.98 8.12 -21.22
N ARG A 171 -18.11 9.30 -20.59
CA ARG A 171 -19.40 9.95 -20.36
C ARG A 171 -20.12 10.36 -21.64
N LEU A 172 -19.37 10.79 -22.65
CA LEU A 172 -19.92 11.12 -23.97
C LEU A 172 -20.19 9.86 -24.80
N GLY A 173 -19.70 8.69 -24.38
CA GLY A 173 -19.78 7.43 -25.13
C GLY A 173 -18.97 7.49 -26.43
N ILE A 174 -17.82 8.15 -26.40
CA ILE A 174 -16.89 8.31 -27.53
C ILE A 174 -15.68 7.43 -27.26
N THR A 175 -15.52 6.38 -28.07
CA THR A 175 -14.44 5.39 -27.90
C THR A 175 -13.34 5.52 -28.94
N GLU A 176 -13.53 6.32 -29.99
CA GLU A 176 -12.58 6.49 -31.09
C GLU A 176 -12.51 7.94 -31.58
N PRO A 177 -11.33 8.41 -32.04
CA PRO A 177 -11.21 9.69 -32.73
C PRO A 177 -12.04 9.75 -34.03
N GLY A 178 -12.33 10.97 -34.50
CA GLY A 178 -13.10 11.25 -35.71
C GLY A 178 -14.57 11.57 -35.46
N GLN A 179 -15.08 11.26 -34.26
CA GLN A 179 -16.43 11.66 -33.85
C GLN A 179 -16.49 13.16 -33.51
N GLN A 180 -17.68 13.75 -33.53
CA GLN A 180 -17.88 15.16 -33.24
C GLN A 180 -18.61 15.37 -31.92
N VAL A 181 -18.29 16.49 -31.27
CA VAL A 181 -18.98 17.00 -30.08
C VAL A 181 -19.42 18.43 -30.33
N PHE A 182 -20.55 18.81 -29.75
CA PHE A 182 -21.10 20.14 -29.88
C PHE A 182 -20.66 21.01 -28.71
N ILE A 183 -19.92 22.08 -29.02
CA ILE A 183 -19.32 22.99 -28.04
C ILE A 183 -19.66 24.42 -28.44
N GLY A 184 -20.28 25.18 -27.53
CA GLY A 184 -20.51 26.62 -27.73
C GLY A 184 -21.18 27.01 -29.06
N GLY A 185 -22.11 26.19 -29.55
CA GLY A 185 -22.86 26.48 -30.78
C GLY A 185 -22.25 25.90 -32.07
N ARG A 186 -21.16 25.13 -31.99
CA ARG A 186 -20.48 24.55 -33.16
C ARG A 186 -19.95 23.15 -32.90
N TYR A 187 -19.67 22.42 -33.96
CA TYR A 187 -19.07 21.09 -33.88
C TYR A 187 -17.55 21.15 -33.82
N PHE A 188 -16.98 20.41 -32.87
CA PHE A 188 -15.56 20.12 -32.75
C PHE A 188 -15.31 18.65 -33.03
N THR A 189 -14.23 18.34 -33.75
CA THR A 189 -13.86 16.96 -34.07
C THR A 189 -12.91 16.42 -33.00
N VAL A 190 -13.25 15.26 -32.43
CA VAL A 190 -12.42 14.56 -31.45
C VAL A 190 -11.21 13.98 -32.19
N ILE A 191 -10.01 14.50 -31.90
CA ILE A 191 -8.77 14.03 -32.53
C ILE A 191 -7.99 13.07 -31.64
N GLY A 192 -8.34 12.98 -30.36
CA GLY A 192 -7.65 12.11 -29.42
C GLY A 192 -8.40 11.93 -28.10
N ILE A 193 -8.03 10.87 -27.39
CA ILE A 193 -8.50 10.52 -26.05
C ILE A 193 -7.27 10.25 -25.18
N LEU A 194 -7.21 10.90 -24.02
CA LEU A 194 -6.11 10.71 -23.06
C LEU A 194 -6.27 9.42 -22.26
N ASP A 195 -5.15 8.80 -21.90
CA ASP A 195 -5.10 7.85 -20.78
C ASP A 195 -5.46 8.56 -19.46
N PRO A 196 -5.81 7.83 -18.39
CA PRO A 196 -5.96 8.40 -17.06
C PRO A 196 -4.75 9.24 -16.64
N VAL A 197 -5.00 10.37 -15.97
CA VAL A 197 -4.00 11.33 -15.48
C VAL A 197 -4.27 11.59 -13.99
N PRO A 198 -3.83 10.67 -13.09
CA PRO A 198 -4.24 10.70 -11.68
C PRO A 198 -3.87 11.98 -10.92
N LEU A 199 -2.79 12.66 -11.33
CA LEU A 199 -2.35 13.93 -10.73
C LEU A 199 -3.18 15.14 -11.17
N ALA A 200 -4.00 15.01 -12.22
CA ALA A 200 -4.84 16.10 -12.74
C ALA A 200 -6.27 15.60 -13.07
N PRO A 201 -7.08 15.21 -12.06
CA PRO A 201 -8.43 14.66 -12.28
C PRO A 201 -9.38 15.60 -13.05
N GLU A 202 -9.17 16.90 -12.96
CA GLU A 202 -9.89 17.92 -13.72
C GLU A 202 -9.66 17.82 -15.23
N ILE A 203 -8.49 17.35 -15.66
CA ILE A 203 -8.17 17.13 -17.08
C ILE A 203 -8.93 15.91 -17.60
N GLU A 204 -9.02 14.85 -16.80
CA GLU A 204 -9.79 13.65 -17.16
C GLU A 204 -11.28 13.93 -17.39
N ARG A 205 -11.83 14.89 -16.65
CA ARG A 205 -13.24 15.31 -16.70
C ARG A 205 -13.47 16.53 -17.60
N SER A 206 -12.49 16.88 -18.43
CA SER A 206 -12.61 18.00 -19.36
C SER A 206 -12.50 17.55 -20.82
N ALA A 207 -13.07 18.37 -21.69
CA ALA A 207 -12.73 18.43 -23.10
C ALA A 207 -11.68 19.54 -23.28
N LEU A 208 -10.60 19.24 -23.99
CA LEU A 208 -9.43 20.09 -24.16
C LEU A 208 -9.39 20.60 -25.59
N ILE A 209 -9.42 21.91 -25.75
CA ILE A 209 -9.32 22.58 -27.06
C ILE A 209 -8.07 23.46 -27.09
N GLY A 210 -7.58 23.78 -28.29
CA GLY A 210 -6.42 24.65 -28.41
C GLY A 210 -6.70 26.07 -27.92
N TRP A 211 -5.68 26.69 -27.32
CA TRP A 211 -5.75 28.04 -26.74
C TRP A 211 -6.26 29.08 -27.75
N GLU A 212 -5.68 29.10 -28.95
CA GLU A 212 -6.08 30.03 -30.02
C GLU A 212 -7.52 29.77 -30.50
N ALA A 213 -7.92 28.50 -30.65
CA ALA A 213 -9.30 28.15 -31.01
C ALA A 213 -10.30 28.60 -29.92
N ALA A 214 -9.96 28.50 -28.64
CA ALA A 214 -10.81 28.98 -27.56
C ALA A 214 -11.04 30.50 -27.61
N GLU A 215 -9.98 31.28 -27.86
CA GLU A 215 -10.06 32.75 -27.96
C GLU A 215 -10.87 33.16 -29.20
N GLN A 216 -10.54 32.61 -30.38
CA GLN A 216 -11.13 33.02 -31.65
C GLN A 216 -12.56 32.51 -31.86
N LEU A 217 -12.85 31.29 -31.39
CA LEU A 217 -14.12 30.60 -31.72
C LEU A 217 -15.14 30.69 -30.60
N LEU A 218 -14.71 30.82 -29.34
CA LEU A 218 -15.56 30.70 -28.15
C LEU A 218 -15.48 31.90 -27.20
N GLY A 219 -14.68 32.92 -27.51
CA GLY A 219 -14.59 34.15 -26.72
C GLY A 219 -13.90 33.96 -25.36
N PHE A 220 -12.99 32.99 -25.25
CA PHE A 220 -12.15 32.82 -24.07
C PHE A 220 -11.30 34.08 -23.81
N ASP A 221 -11.18 34.49 -22.55
CA ASP A 221 -10.55 35.77 -22.17
C ASP A 221 -9.02 35.73 -22.16
N GLY A 222 -8.44 34.55 -22.37
CA GLY A 222 -7.00 34.33 -22.41
C GLY A 222 -6.33 34.27 -21.04
N HIS A 223 -7.09 34.19 -19.94
CA HIS A 223 -6.53 34.06 -18.60
C HIS A 223 -6.41 32.59 -18.18
N PRO A 224 -5.22 32.13 -17.73
CA PRO A 224 -5.09 30.78 -17.21
C PRO A 224 -5.90 30.60 -15.92
N THR A 225 -6.55 29.46 -15.77
CA THR A 225 -7.24 29.05 -14.54
C THR A 225 -6.46 27.97 -13.78
N ALA A 226 -5.53 27.29 -14.44
CA ALA A 226 -4.50 26.48 -13.79
C ALA A 226 -3.18 26.54 -14.56
N VAL A 227 -2.09 26.70 -13.82
CA VAL A 227 -0.72 26.57 -14.31
C VAL A 227 -0.10 25.37 -13.62
N TYR A 228 0.19 24.34 -14.41
CA TYR A 228 0.91 23.16 -13.97
C TYR A 228 2.39 23.41 -14.17
N GLU A 229 3.22 23.06 -13.21
CA GLU A 229 4.66 23.11 -13.36
C GLU A 229 5.27 21.79 -12.90
N ARG A 230 6.40 21.43 -13.51
CA ARG A 230 7.30 20.44 -12.94
C ARG A 230 8.64 21.06 -12.64
N SER A 231 9.14 20.75 -11.45
CA SER A 231 10.43 21.22 -10.95
C SER A 231 11.38 20.05 -10.67
N ALA A 232 12.66 20.35 -10.48
CA ALA A 232 13.63 19.36 -10.01
C ALA A 232 13.23 18.89 -8.60
N ASP A 233 13.36 17.58 -8.34
CA ASP A 233 12.86 16.92 -7.12
C ASP A 233 13.43 17.56 -5.82
N ASP A 234 14.68 18.05 -5.85
CA ASP A 234 15.33 18.71 -4.72
C ASP A 234 14.94 20.19 -4.54
N ARG A 235 14.26 20.79 -5.52
CA ARG A 235 13.85 22.20 -5.54
C ARG A 235 12.36 22.43 -5.34
N VAL A 236 11.52 21.39 -5.34
CA VAL A 236 10.05 21.50 -5.22
C VAL A 236 9.61 22.43 -4.07
N ALA A 237 10.19 22.27 -2.87
CA ALA A 237 9.83 23.10 -1.71
C ALA A 237 10.20 24.59 -1.91
N ALA A 238 11.36 24.86 -2.52
CA ALA A 238 11.79 26.22 -2.83
C ALA A 238 10.89 26.84 -3.91
N VAL A 239 10.66 26.12 -5.01
CA VAL A 239 9.78 26.53 -6.11
C VAL A 239 8.37 26.82 -5.61
N ARG A 240 7.80 25.95 -4.77
CA ARG A 240 6.47 26.13 -4.17
C ARG A 240 6.32 27.48 -3.47
N SER A 241 7.33 27.91 -2.73
CA SER A 241 7.31 29.19 -2.01
C SER A 241 7.39 30.40 -2.93
N LEU A 242 7.92 30.23 -4.15
CA LEU A 242 8.14 31.28 -5.13
C LEU A 242 7.00 31.39 -6.16
N ILE A 243 6.22 30.32 -6.39
CA ILE A 243 5.14 30.32 -7.40
C ILE A 243 4.14 31.44 -7.14
N ALA A 244 3.57 31.54 -5.94
CA ALA A 244 2.54 32.55 -5.65
C ALA A 244 3.02 34.01 -5.85
N PRO A 245 4.16 34.45 -5.27
CA PRO A 245 4.68 35.80 -5.50
C PRO A 245 5.16 36.05 -6.93
N THR A 246 5.53 35.01 -7.68
CA THR A 246 5.96 35.13 -9.07
C THR A 246 4.76 35.18 -10.03
N ALA A 247 3.73 34.38 -9.79
CA ALA A 247 2.55 34.27 -10.65
C ALA A 247 1.70 35.54 -10.60
N ASN A 248 1.56 36.17 -9.43
CA ASN A 248 0.87 37.44 -9.26
C ASN A 248 1.59 38.33 -8.24
N PRO A 249 2.61 39.11 -8.68
CA PRO A 249 3.40 39.95 -7.78
C PRO A 249 2.59 41.04 -7.05
N GLN A 250 1.48 41.49 -7.66
CA GLN A 250 0.62 42.50 -7.07
C GLN A 250 -0.22 41.95 -5.92
N SER A 251 -0.65 40.70 -6.03
CA SER A 251 -1.49 40.03 -5.03
C SER A 251 -1.11 38.54 -4.88
N PRO A 252 0.02 38.20 -4.23
CA PRO A 252 0.46 36.81 -4.10
C PRO A 252 -0.54 35.93 -3.33
N SER A 253 -1.28 36.52 -2.38
CA SER A 253 -2.27 35.81 -1.55
C SER A 253 -3.49 35.32 -2.32
N THR A 254 -3.70 35.79 -3.56
CA THR A 254 -4.79 35.34 -4.43
C THR A 254 -4.38 34.19 -5.35
N VAL A 255 -3.20 33.60 -5.13
CA VAL A 255 -2.74 32.41 -5.86
C VAL A 255 -2.67 31.25 -4.86
N SER A 256 -3.40 30.18 -5.15
CA SER A 256 -3.33 28.92 -4.43
C SER A 256 -2.34 27.99 -5.11
N VAL A 257 -1.43 27.39 -4.34
CA VAL A 257 -0.45 26.43 -4.84
C VAL A 257 -0.67 25.09 -4.17
N THR A 258 -1.05 24.09 -4.97
CA THR A 258 -1.29 22.72 -4.51
C THR A 258 -0.22 21.78 -5.03
N ASP A 259 0.01 20.70 -4.29
CA ASP A 259 0.84 19.57 -4.66
C ASP A 259 -0.08 18.34 -4.79
N PRO A 260 -0.45 17.93 -6.01
CA PRO A 260 -1.30 16.76 -6.21
C PRO A 260 -0.69 15.47 -5.66
N SER A 261 0.64 15.36 -5.62
CA SER A 261 1.34 14.17 -5.13
C SER A 261 1.24 14.03 -3.61
N ALA A 262 1.05 15.12 -2.87
CA ALA A 262 0.91 15.11 -1.41
C ALA A 262 -0.25 14.24 -0.92
N ALA A 263 -1.36 14.19 -1.65
CA ALA A 263 -2.51 13.34 -1.31
C ALA A 263 -2.17 11.85 -1.43
N LEU A 264 -1.46 11.47 -2.50
CA LEU A 264 -0.97 10.11 -2.71
C LEU A 264 0.08 9.75 -1.64
N GLN A 265 1.02 10.64 -1.34
CA GLN A 265 2.00 10.45 -0.26
C GLN A 265 1.32 10.26 1.11
N ALA A 266 0.29 11.04 1.42
CA ALA A 266 -0.47 10.91 2.66
C ALA A 266 -1.22 9.56 2.73
N LYS A 267 -1.76 9.09 1.59
CA LYS A 267 -2.34 7.75 1.49
C LYS A 267 -1.29 6.66 1.75
N ALA A 268 -0.09 6.79 1.15
CA ALA A 268 1.05 5.89 1.39
C ALA A 268 1.41 5.78 2.88
N ALA A 269 1.47 6.94 3.56
CA ALA A 269 1.79 7.01 4.99
C ALA A 269 0.68 6.39 5.86
N THR A 270 -0.58 6.58 5.46
CA THR A 270 -1.75 6.03 6.17
C THR A 270 -1.82 4.51 6.05
N GLU A 271 -1.50 3.94 4.87
CA GLU A 271 -1.41 2.48 4.69
C GLU A 271 -0.38 1.84 5.63
N GLY A 272 0.77 2.51 5.84
CA GLY A 272 1.78 2.08 6.82
C GLY A 272 1.26 2.05 8.26
N ALA A 273 0.45 3.04 8.65
CA ALA A 273 -0.16 3.09 9.99
C ALA A 273 -1.19 1.96 10.19
N PHE A 274 -2.04 1.69 9.20
CA PHE A 274 -3.00 0.56 9.24
C PHE A 274 -2.29 -0.79 9.38
N SER A 275 -1.15 -0.97 8.70
CA SER A 275 -0.32 -2.18 8.81
C SER A 275 0.05 -2.50 10.26
N THR A 276 0.39 -1.46 11.04
CA THR A 276 0.80 -1.60 12.44
C THR A 276 -0.36 -2.08 13.33
N LEU A 277 -1.56 -1.56 13.11
CA LEU A 277 -2.76 -1.99 13.86
C LEU A 277 -3.11 -3.45 13.56
N LEU A 278 -3.07 -3.85 12.29
CA LEU A 278 -3.39 -5.21 11.88
C LEU A 278 -2.30 -6.21 12.32
N LEU A 279 -1.04 -5.79 12.41
CA LEU A 279 0.01 -6.59 13.03
C LEU A 279 -0.31 -6.91 14.49
N GLY A 280 -0.85 -5.94 15.24
CA GLY A 280 -1.33 -6.16 16.61
C GLY A 280 -2.40 -7.26 16.68
N LEU A 281 -3.35 -7.26 15.74
CA LEU A 281 -4.36 -8.33 15.63
C LEU A 281 -3.74 -9.70 15.29
N GLY A 282 -2.76 -9.72 14.38
CA GLY A 282 -1.97 -10.93 14.10
C GLY A 282 -1.24 -11.46 15.34
N GLY A 283 -0.73 -10.55 16.18
CA GLY A 283 -0.13 -10.89 17.47
C GLY A 283 -1.12 -11.56 18.43
N ILE A 284 -2.36 -11.08 18.50
CA ILE A 284 -3.41 -11.71 19.32
C ILE A 284 -3.75 -13.11 18.79
N ALA A 285 -3.89 -13.28 17.47
CA ALA A 285 -4.14 -14.59 16.87
C ALA A 285 -3.01 -15.59 17.20
N LEU A 286 -1.76 -15.12 17.18
CA LEU A 286 -0.60 -15.92 17.57
C LEU A 286 -0.63 -16.30 19.05
N LEU A 287 -1.03 -15.39 19.94
CA LEU A 287 -1.22 -15.69 21.37
C LEU A 287 -2.28 -16.76 21.61
N VAL A 288 -3.41 -16.70 20.91
CA VAL A 288 -4.46 -17.73 20.98
C VAL A 288 -3.93 -19.09 20.53
N GLY A 289 -3.15 -19.13 19.43
CA GLY A 289 -2.43 -20.32 19.00
C GLY A 289 -1.48 -20.86 20.07
N GLY A 290 -0.74 -19.96 20.74
CA GLY A 290 0.15 -20.29 21.86
C GLY A 290 -0.58 -20.90 23.07
N VAL A 291 -1.75 -20.38 23.42
CA VAL A 291 -2.61 -20.96 24.48
C VAL A 291 -3.07 -22.37 24.10
N GLY A 292 -3.43 -22.59 22.84
CA GLY A 292 -3.75 -23.92 22.32
C GLY A 292 -2.60 -24.92 22.48
N VAL A 293 -1.37 -24.48 22.19
CA VAL A 293 -0.15 -25.28 22.45
C VAL A 293 0.03 -25.57 23.93
N ALA A 294 -0.10 -24.56 24.80
CA ALA A 294 0.06 -24.74 26.24
C ALA A 294 -0.94 -25.77 26.78
N ASN A 295 -2.21 -25.67 26.42
CA ASN A 295 -3.25 -26.61 26.84
C ASN A 295 -2.94 -28.04 26.38
N THR A 296 -2.52 -28.17 25.13
CA THR A 296 -2.07 -29.43 24.54
C THR A 296 -0.88 -30.01 25.29
N MET A 297 0.10 -29.18 25.67
CA MET A 297 1.26 -29.64 26.42
C MET A 297 0.89 -30.07 27.85
N ILE A 298 -0.02 -29.36 28.53
CA ILE A 298 -0.48 -29.72 29.88
C ILE A 298 -1.09 -31.13 29.89
N ILE A 299 -2.03 -31.37 28.99
CA ILE A 299 -2.71 -32.67 28.93
C ILE A 299 -1.73 -33.78 28.48
N SER A 300 -0.79 -33.50 27.55
CA SER A 300 0.26 -34.46 27.17
C SER A 300 1.13 -34.90 28.36
N VAL A 301 1.48 -33.96 29.24
CA VAL A 301 2.21 -34.26 30.48
C VAL A 301 1.39 -35.13 31.44
N LEU A 302 0.09 -34.86 31.57
CA LEU A 302 -0.81 -35.64 32.44
C LEU A 302 -0.95 -37.08 31.96
N GLU A 303 -1.08 -37.28 30.65
CA GLU A 303 -1.24 -38.60 30.04
C GLU A 303 0.06 -39.43 30.10
N ARG A 304 1.22 -38.77 30.07
CA ARG A 304 2.55 -39.41 30.13
C ARG A 304 3.12 -39.45 31.54
N ARG A 305 2.29 -39.20 32.57
CA ARG A 305 2.72 -39.11 33.97
C ARG A 305 3.46 -40.36 34.44
N HIS A 306 2.95 -41.55 34.11
CA HIS A 306 3.59 -42.83 34.46
C HIS A 306 4.98 -42.98 33.80
N GLU A 307 5.11 -42.66 32.50
CA GLU A 307 6.40 -42.70 31.78
C GLU A 307 7.44 -41.74 32.40
N ILE A 308 7.02 -40.52 32.74
CA ILE A 308 7.88 -39.51 33.36
C ILE A 308 8.35 -40.01 34.74
N GLY A 309 7.45 -40.62 35.50
CA GLY A 309 7.75 -41.26 36.79
C GLY A 309 8.81 -42.35 36.66
N LEU A 310 8.64 -43.27 35.71
CA LEU A 310 9.59 -44.34 35.43
C LEU A 310 10.98 -43.81 35.05
N ARG A 311 11.05 -42.84 34.12
CA ARG A 311 12.32 -42.20 33.72
C ARG A 311 13.02 -41.53 34.90
N ARG A 312 12.24 -40.86 35.76
CA ARG A 312 12.74 -40.21 36.97
C ARG A 312 13.25 -41.21 38.02
N SER A 313 12.59 -42.36 38.18
CA SER A 313 13.04 -43.46 39.05
C SER A 313 14.34 -44.10 38.54
N LEU A 314 14.52 -44.18 37.22
CA LEU A 314 15.73 -44.68 36.57
C LEU A 314 16.89 -43.66 36.54
N GLY A 315 16.72 -42.49 37.17
CA GLY A 315 17.78 -41.49 37.35
C GLY A 315 17.77 -40.30 36.39
N ALA A 316 16.74 -40.15 35.53
CA ALA A 316 16.63 -38.97 34.68
C ALA A 316 16.52 -37.68 35.51
N THR A 317 17.28 -36.64 35.15
CA THR A 317 17.29 -35.36 35.88
C THR A 317 16.05 -34.52 35.56
N LYS A 318 15.67 -33.61 36.46
CA LYS A 318 14.58 -32.64 36.21
C LYS A 318 14.86 -31.78 34.97
N GLY A 319 16.14 -31.47 34.70
CA GLY A 319 16.56 -30.73 33.51
C GLY A 319 16.34 -31.50 32.22
N GLN A 320 16.66 -32.80 32.18
CA GLN A 320 16.42 -33.65 31.01
C GLN A 320 14.94 -33.73 30.64
N VAL A 321 14.05 -33.85 31.64
CA VAL A 321 12.58 -33.81 31.42
C VAL A 321 12.14 -32.44 30.89
N ARG A 322 12.67 -31.34 31.44
CA ARG A 322 12.33 -29.99 30.96
C ARG A 322 12.75 -29.77 29.50
N ILE A 323 14.00 -30.13 29.17
CA ILE A 323 14.55 -29.98 27.82
C ILE A 323 13.71 -30.77 26.83
N GLN A 324 13.34 -32.01 27.16
CA GLN A 324 12.48 -32.82 26.28
C GLN A 324 11.18 -32.09 25.90
N PHE A 325 10.42 -31.61 26.89
CA PHE A 325 9.13 -30.96 26.62
C PHE A 325 9.31 -29.60 25.93
N VAL A 326 10.34 -28.82 26.28
CA VAL A 326 10.64 -27.55 25.59
C VAL A 326 11.04 -27.81 24.13
N THR A 327 11.84 -28.84 23.85
CA THR A 327 12.19 -29.25 22.49
C THR A 327 10.95 -29.72 21.72
N GLU A 328 10.05 -30.47 22.34
CA GLU A 328 8.78 -30.91 21.73
C GLU A 328 7.92 -29.69 21.33
N SER A 329 7.78 -28.69 22.21
CA SER A 329 7.08 -27.44 21.89
C SER A 329 7.79 -26.61 20.82
N LEU A 330 9.12 -26.51 20.86
CA LEU A 330 9.90 -25.79 19.84
C LEU A 330 9.78 -26.43 18.46
N LEU A 331 9.78 -27.76 18.36
CA LEU A 331 9.56 -28.48 17.11
C LEU A 331 8.15 -28.22 16.56
N LEU A 332 7.14 -28.28 17.43
CA LEU A 332 5.76 -28.00 17.07
C LEU A 332 5.59 -26.55 16.57
N SER A 333 6.14 -25.59 17.31
CA SER A 333 6.13 -24.17 16.97
C SER A 333 6.95 -23.87 15.71
N GLY A 334 8.09 -24.53 15.52
CA GLY A 334 8.88 -24.41 14.30
C GLY A 334 8.12 -24.89 13.06
N LEU A 335 7.49 -26.07 13.14
CA LEU A 335 6.68 -26.61 12.03
C LEU A 335 5.45 -25.75 11.76
N GLY A 336 4.70 -25.37 12.80
CA GLY A 336 3.55 -24.49 12.69
C GLY A 336 3.93 -23.11 12.14
N GLY A 337 5.05 -22.53 12.60
CA GLY A 337 5.56 -21.26 12.13
C GLY A 337 5.98 -21.29 10.65
N LEU A 338 6.74 -22.32 10.23
CA LEU A 338 7.11 -22.50 8.83
C LEU A 338 5.89 -22.72 7.93
N ALA A 339 4.94 -23.55 8.36
CA ALA A 339 3.69 -23.76 7.64
C ALA A 339 2.87 -22.47 7.55
N GLY A 340 2.78 -21.71 8.64
CA GLY A 340 2.10 -20.42 8.68
C GLY A 340 2.73 -19.39 7.76
N ILE A 341 4.06 -19.30 7.73
CA ILE A 341 4.79 -18.42 6.78
C ILE A 341 4.47 -18.81 5.35
N ALA A 342 4.54 -20.10 5.01
CA ALA A 342 4.24 -20.59 3.68
C ALA A 342 2.79 -20.27 3.27
N LEU A 343 1.82 -20.53 4.16
CA LEU A 343 0.40 -20.25 3.92
C LEU A 343 0.13 -18.74 3.80
N GLY A 344 0.71 -17.92 4.67
CA GLY A 344 0.57 -16.46 4.62
C GLY A 344 1.18 -15.88 3.35
N ALA A 345 2.38 -16.32 2.98
CA ALA A 345 3.04 -15.91 1.75
C ALA A 345 2.24 -16.31 0.50
N ALA A 346 1.66 -17.52 0.50
CA ALA A 346 0.77 -17.98 -0.57
C ALA A 346 -0.53 -17.16 -0.65
N ALA A 347 -1.12 -16.81 0.50
CA ALA A 347 -2.29 -15.93 0.55
C ALA A 347 -1.97 -14.53 0.01
N THR A 348 -0.83 -13.94 0.40
CA THR A 348 -0.35 -12.68 -0.17
C THR A 348 -0.10 -12.80 -1.67
N ALA A 349 0.45 -13.91 -2.15
CA ALA A 349 0.68 -14.12 -3.58
C ALA A 349 -0.62 -14.24 -4.37
N ALA A 350 -1.65 -14.89 -3.81
CA ALA A 350 -2.97 -14.97 -4.41
C ALA A 350 -3.63 -13.59 -4.50
N TYR A 351 -3.56 -12.82 -3.41
CA TYR A 351 -4.05 -11.44 -3.39
C TYR A 351 -3.32 -10.55 -4.40
N ALA A 352 -1.99 -10.59 -4.40
CA ALA A 352 -1.17 -9.77 -5.29
C ALA A 352 -1.47 -10.06 -6.77
N ARG A 353 -1.61 -11.34 -7.14
CA ARG A 353 -2.00 -11.73 -8.51
C ARG A 353 -3.41 -11.29 -8.88
N SER A 354 -4.36 -11.28 -7.95
CA SER A 354 -5.74 -10.90 -8.26
C SER A 354 -5.91 -9.40 -8.56
N GLY A 355 -4.97 -8.57 -8.11
CA GLY A 355 -4.99 -7.11 -8.31
C GLY A 355 -3.84 -6.57 -9.15
N ASP A 356 -3.08 -7.42 -9.84
CA ASP A 356 -1.84 -7.05 -10.56
C ASP A 356 -0.82 -6.26 -9.71
N LEU A 357 -0.82 -6.52 -8.40
CA LEU A 357 0.03 -5.87 -7.43
C LEU A 357 1.41 -6.56 -7.34
N PRO A 358 2.46 -5.83 -6.92
CA PRO A 358 3.72 -6.46 -6.58
C PRO A 358 3.55 -7.41 -5.41
N TRP A 359 4.08 -8.63 -5.53
CA TRP A 359 4.12 -9.55 -4.39
C TRP A 359 5.24 -9.16 -3.43
N VAL A 360 4.87 -8.57 -2.29
CA VAL A 360 5.82 -8.12 -1.26
C VAL A 360 5.51 -8.80 0.07
N VAL A 361 6.45 -9.61 0.55
CA VAL A 361 6.43 -10.17 1.91
C VAL A 361 7.72 -9.71 2.61
N PRO A 362 7.65 -8.72 3.51
CA PRO A 362 8.85 -8.14 4.08
C PRO A 362 9.58 -9.13 4.99
N LEU A 363 10.91 -9.18 4.85
CA LEU A 363 11.74 -10.15 5.57
C LEU A 363 11.64 -10.00 7.10
N TRP A 364 11.45 -8.77 7.61
CA TRP A 364 11.27 -8.52 9.03
C TRP A 364 9.98 -9.16 9.57
N ALA A 365 8.92 -9.26 8.78
CA ALA A 365 7.68 -9.90 9.20
C ALA A 365 7.85 -11.42 9.24
N VAL A 366 8.59 -11.99 8.29
CA VAL A 366 8.94 -13.42 8.27
C VAL A 366 9.81 -13.78 9.46
N THR A 367 10.91 -13.07 9.68
CA THR A 367 11.84 -13.36 10.78
C THR A 367 11.24 -13.01 12.13
N GLY A 368 10.53 -11.89 12.25
CA GLY A 368 9.82 -11.47 13.46
C GLY A 368 8.68 -12.42 13.82
N GLY A 369 7.87 -12.83 12.84
CA GLY A 369 6.80 -13.81 13.03
C GLY A 369 7.34 -15.18 13.44
N PHE A 370 8.40 -15.67 12.78
CA PHE A 370 9.06 -16.92 13.15
C PHE A 370 9.65 -16.86 14.56
N ALA A 371 10.39 -15.80 14.90
CA ALA A 371 10.98 -15.61 16.22
C ALA A 371 9.90 -15.52 17.31
N SER A 372 8.81 -14.79 17.05
CA SER A 372 7.66 -14.71 17.97
C SER A 372 7.02 -16.07 18.21
N THR A 373 6.91 -16.89 17.16
CA THR A 373 6.39 -18.26 17.26
C THR A 373 7.27 -19.14 18.15
N LEU A 374 8.59 -19.06 18.00
CA LEU A 374 9.53 -19.80 18.84
C LEU A 374 9.50 -19.32 20.29
N ALA A 375 9.39 -18.01 20.52
CA ALA A 375 9.27 -17.42 21.85
C ALA A 375 7.99 -17.90 22.54
N ILE A 376 6.84 -17.78 21.87
CA ILE A 376 5.55 -18.22 22.40
C ILE A 376 5.53 -19.74 22.61
N GLY A 377 6.06 -20.52 21.67
CA GLY A 377 6.22 -21.97 21.81
C GLY A 377 7.04 -22.37 23.03
N THR A 378 8.15 -21.66 23.26
CA THR A 378 9.01 -21.87 24.42
C THR A 378 8.25 -21.55 25.71
N LEU A 379 7.57 -20.41 25.79
CA LEU A 379 6.80 -20.00 26.96
C LEU A 379 5.65 -20.97 27.26
N ALA A 380 4.89 -21.35 26.22
CA ALA A 380 3.79 -22.31 26.31
C ALA A 380 4.25 -23.70 26.76
N GLY A 381 5.42 -24.15 26.28
CA GLY A 381 6.02 -25.44 26.65
C GLY A 381 6.71 -25.45 28.01
N LEU A 382 7.25 -24.31 28.45
CA LEU A 382 8.07 -24.23 29.66
C LEU A 382 7.25 -24.47 30.94
N TYR A 383 6.04 -23.90 31.04
CA TYR A 383 5.20 -24.07 32.23
C TYR A 383 4.84 -25.55 32.49
N PRO A 384 4.30 -26.30 31.50
CA PRO A 384 4.05 -27.73 31.64
C PRO A 384 5.33 -28.53 31.89
N ALA A 385 6.43 -28.19 31.21
CA ALA A 385 7.72 -28.86 31.37
C ALA A 385 8.26 -28.76 32.81
N VAL A 386 8.15 -27.58 33.42
CA VAL A 386 8.55 -27.36 34.81
C VAL A 386 7.65 -28.14 35.77
N ARG A 387 6.33 -28.17 35.51
CA ARG A 387 5.37 -28.93 36.31
C ARG A 387 5.63 -30.44 36.21
N ALA A 388 5.87 -30.95 35.01
CA ALA A 388 6.23 -32.33 34.72
C ALA A 388 7.48 -32.76 35.50
N ALA A 389 8.54 -31.95 35.44
CA ALA A 389 9.81 -32.24 36.09
C ALA A 389 9.75 -32.20 37.63
N ARG A 390 8.68 -31.65 38.22
CA ARG A 390 8.47 -31.60 39.68
C ARG A 390 7.63 -32.76 40.21
N LEU A 391 7.06 -33.61 39.37
CA LEU A 391 6.32 -34.80 39.80
C LEU A 391 7.25 -35.76 40.56
N SER A 392 6.82 -36.24 41.73
CA SER A 392 7.59 -37.24 42.47
C SER A 392 7.46 -38.61 41.80
N PRO A 393 8.54 -39.42 41.75
CA PRO A 393 8.48 -40.72 41.09
C PRO A 393 7.48 -41.68 41.75
N THR A 394 7.35 -41.61 43.08
CA THR A 394 6.42 -42.43 43.86
C THR A 394 4.95 -42.09 43.55
N LEU A 395 4.59 -40.81 43.51
CA LEU A 395 3.23 -40.37 43.16
C LEU A 395 2.89 -40.55 41.67
N ALA A 396 3.90 -40.65 40.81
CA ALA A 396 3.70 -40.87 39.39
C ALA A 396 3.45 -42.35 39.05
N LEU A 397 3.99 -43.29 39.85
CA LEU A 397 3.80 -44.74 39.67
C LEU A 397 2.54 -45.28 40.36
N GLN A 398 2.07 -44.63 41.43
CA GLN A 398 0.81 -45.01 42.11
C GLN A 398 -0.46 -44.56 41.38
N ALA A 399 -0.35 -43.61 40.45
CA ALA A 399 -1.49 -43.05 39.72
C ALA A 399 -1.76 -43.76 38.37
N GLY A 400 -1.16 -44.94 38.16
CA GLY A 400 -1.26 -45.74 36.95
C GLY A 400 -2.40 -46.74 36.99
#